data_AF-A0A1G1LQ84-F1
#
_entry.id   AF-A0A1G1LQ84-F1
#
_cell.length_a   1.000
_cell.length_b   1.000
_cell.length_c   1.000
_cell.angle_alpha   90.00
_cell.angle_beta   90.00
_cell.angle_gamma   90.00
#
_symmetry.space_group_name_H-M   'P 1'
#
loop_
_entity.id
_entity.type
_entity.pdbx_description
1 polymer ?
#
loop_
_entity_poly.entity_id
_entity_poly.type
_entity_poly.pdbx_seq_one_letter_code
_entity_poly.pdbx_strand_id
1 'polypeptide(L)'
;MAKDHFKRKIISCLIFICFIVLDGQYVSAKWGTGEIIGEYPKQKEEDKQTAVDGTLKPKEVKPIDSYEQKQLDEKGQIISRIKVTVYPDHTLKEIWSYYPNGQLKREDWIRDDLKEASGKLYYETGQLQLEENYLENKPHGINKSYYPDGKVENWFNYRFGLKEGLNRTYYPTGQLKLEENYKFGKLDGLRREYFENGYLRLKSFYRDRILNGIWEEYSPGGTLLSHKEYRKGNLSGTVKEYQENGKLKTSVSYLDNKYHGRYREFDSAGKLKLEANYVNGEKDGKETFFFPTGKIEKGAYFVSGKEQGVFKQFYDNGVLMISKNYQDGRLEGEVKQYYKSGVLQQVAPMKNDLTDGLFKSYDENGLLKAEIMYRQGFRSGAYKEYDRDGNLITLLDIKDSAENGRRWKFYKNGQKQQEDVYAEGYLIITRMYDELGALVDERVFEKDKPDNSLTEEEIEKGINQTRPSPVGSK
;
A
#
# COMPACT_ATOMS: atom_id res chain seq x y z
N MET A 1 5.75 -39.74 66.97
CA MET A 1 5.82 -38.29 67.26
C MET A 1 5.33 -37.59 65.99
N ALA A 2 4.12 -37.00 65.92
CA ALA A 2 3.70 -35.74 66.57
C ALA A 2 4.63 -34.58 66.15
N LYS A 3 4.23 -33.44 65.54
CA LYS A 3 2.94 -32.79 65.17
C LYS A 3 3.24 -31.68 64.10
N ASP A 4 2.35 -30.99 63.38
CA ASP A 4 0.90 -31.05 63.09
C ASP A 4 0.57 -30.20 61.81
N HIS A 5 -0.55 -30.49 61.11
CA HIS A 5 -1.51 -29.58 60.43
C HIS A 5 -1.06 -28.46 59.42
N PHE A 6 -1.76 -28.14 58.29
CA PHE A 6 -2.96 -28.70 57.62
C PHE A 6 -3.18 -28.09 56.21
N LYS A 7 -3.54 -28.91 55.20
CA LYS A 7 -4.58 -28.72 54.13
C LYS A 7 -4.58 -27.45 53.20
N ARG A 8 -5.06 -27.47 51.94
CA ARG A 8 -5.79 -28.50 51.14
C ARG A 8 -5.74 -28.25 49.61
N LYS A 9 -5.52 -29.33 48.85
CA LYS A 9 -6.15 -29.78 47.57
C LYS A 9 -6.36 -28.86 46.34
N ILE A 10 -5.77 -29.35 45.25
CA ILE A 10 -6.11 -29.24 43.81
C ILE A 10 -7.53 -29.80 43.51
N ILE A 11 -8.20 -29.34 42.44
CA ILE A 11 -8.81 -30.15 41.33
C ILE A 11 -9.59 -29.25 40.34
N SER A 12 -9.35 -29.48 39.04
CA SER A 12 -10.10 -28.91 37.90
C SER A 12 -11.48 -29.56 37.72
N CYS A 13 -12.46 -28.86 37.15
CA CYS A 13 -13.46 -29.51 36.30
C CYS A 13 -14.25 -28.53 35.41
N LEU A 14 -14.57 -28.96 34.18
CA LEU A 14 -15.63 -28.37 33.36
C LEU A 14 -16.98 -28.59 34.02
N ILE A 15 -17.88 -27.60 33.99
CA ILE A 15 -19.33 -27.80 34.17
C ILE A 15 -20.12 -26.95 33.18
N PHE A 16 -21.02 -27.62 32.46
CA PHE A 16 -22.13 -27.07 31.67
C PHE A 16 -23.07 -26.21 32.53
N ILE A 17 -23.59 -25.11 31.99
CA ILE A 17 -24.80 -24.47 32.56
C ILE A 17 -25.83 -24.28 31.44
N CYS A 18 -26.75 -25.24 31.34
CA CYS A 18 -28.14 -24.92 31.00
C CYS A 18 -28.80 -24.28 32.24
N PHE A 19 -29.76 -23.38 32.04
CA PHE A 19 -31.10 -23.35 32.67
C PHE A 19 -31.81 -22.10 32.11
N ILE A 20 -32.86 -22.29 31.31
CA ILE A 20 -34.29 -22.23 31.69
C ILE A 20 -34.73 -20.82 32.13
N VAL A 21 -35.76 -20.34 31.43
CA VAL A 21 -36.55 -19.15 31.74
C VAL A 21 -37.32 -19.37 33.04
N LEU A 22 -37.27 -18.41 33.97
CA LEU A 22 -38.42 -17.92 34.74
C LEU A 22 -38.05 -16.63 35.50
N ASP A 23 -39.00 -15.69 35.45
CA ASP A 23 -39.21 -14.47 36.25
C ASP A 23 -38.02 -13.56 36.63
N GLY A 24 -38.12 -12.31 36.18
CA GLY A 24 -37.04 -11.34 36.29
C GLY A 24 -37.00 -10.56 37.61
N GLN A 25 -35.77 -10.27 38.06
CA GLN A 25 -35.41 -9.07 38.80
C GLN A 25 -33.97 -8.66 38.44
N TYR A 26 -33.70 -7.36 38.41
CA TYR A 26 -32.40 -6.81 38.03
C TYR A 26 -31.40 -6.89 39.18
N VAL A 27 -30.12 -7.12 38.87
CA VAL A 27 -28.98 -6.69 39.70
C VAL A 27 -27.98 -5.96 38.80
N SER A 28 -27.70 -4.69 39.11
CA SER A 28 -26.71 -3.88 38.40
C SER A 28 -25.36 -3.92 39.12
N ALA A 29 -24.28 -3.98 38.34
CA ALA A 29 -22.93 -3.69 38.81
C ALA A 29 -22.35 -2.55 37.96
N LYS A 30 -21.94 -1.45 38.60
CA LYS A 30 -21.45 -0.23 37.95
C LYS A 30 -19.97 -0.03 38.29
N TRP A 31 -19.14 0.24 37.28
CA TRP A 31 -17.82 0.88 37.42
C TRP A 31 -17.51 1.70 36.15
N GLY A 32 -16.96 2.92 36.32
CA GLY A 32 -16.14 3.59 35.29
C GLY A 32 -16.83 4.43 34.21
N THR A 33 -17.23 5.66 34.56
CA THR A 33 -17.28 6.88 33.70
C THR A 33 -17.48 6.75 32.18
N GLY A 34 -18.71 7.03 31.73
CA GLY A 34 -19.06 7.39 30.35
C GLY A 34 -20.48 7.99 30.32
N GLU A 35 -20.72 9.03 29.52
CA GLU A 35 -21.99 9.77 29.51
C GLU A 35 -23.18 8.92 29.02
N ILE A 36 -24.33 9.06 29.68
CA ILE A 36 -25.57 8.37 29.31
C ILE A 36 -26.30 9.23 28.26
N ILE A 37 -26.21 8.83 26.99
CA ILE A 37 -27.06 9.36 25.92
C ILE A 37 -28.32 8.49 25.84
N GLY A 38 -29.37 8.88 26.56
CA GLY A 38 -30.76 8.45 26.38
C GLY A 38 -31.05 6.94 26.50
N GLU A 39 -31.56 6.49 27.65
CA GLU A 39 -32.22 5.19 27.72
C GLU A 39 -33.55 5.21 26.95
N TYR A 40 -33.68 4.35 25.94
CA TYR A 40 -34.94 4.08 25.25
C TYR A 40 -35.49 2.71 25.68
N PRO A 41 -36.82 2.56 25.87
CA PRO A 41 -37.39 1.34 26.40
C PRO A 41 -37.24 0.18 25.40
N LYS A 42 -36.64 -0.93 25.85
CA LYS A 42 -36.70 -2.22 25.15
C LYS A 42 -38.13 -2.76 25.20
N GLN A 43 -38.91 -2.53 24.14
CA GLN A 43 -40.07 -3.38 23.85
C GLN A 43 -39.66 -4.62 23.06
N LYS A 44 -40.38 -5.72 23.28
CA LYS A 44 -40.04 -7.05 22.77
C LYS A 44 -40.05 -7.08 21.23
N GLU A 45 -39.08 -7.78 20.66
CA GLU A 45 -39.14 -8.23 19.28
C GLU A 45 -40.26 -9.28 19.14
N GLU A 46 -41.42 -8.85 18.65
CA GLU A 46 -42.31 -9.74 17.89
C GLU A 46 -42.03 -9.51 16.40
N ASP A 47 -41.42 -10.48 15.74
CA ASP A 47 -41.27 -10.52 14.29
C ASP A 47 -42.65 -10.67 13.63
N LYS A 48 -43.32 -9.54 13.41
CA LYS A 48 -44.47 -9.42 12.52
C LYS A 48 -44.04 -8.68 11.26
N GLN A 49 -43.55 -9.46 10.31
CA GLN A 49 -43.31 -9.04 8.94
C GLN A 49 -44.66 -8.87 8.21
N THR A 50 -45.48 -7.91 8.65
CA THR A 50 -46.82 -7.65 8.11
C THR A 50 -46.81 -6.54 7.07
N ALA A 51 -47.21 -6.93 5.85
CA ALA A 51 -47.64 -6.13 4.70
C ALA A 51 -47.25 -4.64 4.64
N VAL A 52 -46.35 -4.32 3.71
CA VAL A 52 -46.14 -2.94 3.21
C VAL A 52 -47.26 -2.57 2.26
N ASP A 53 -48.40 -2.24 2.84
CA ASP A 53 -49.51 -1.50 2.23
C ASP A 53 -49.79 -0.36 3.21
N GLY A 54 -49.35 0.85 2.85
CA GLY A 54 -49.49 2.05 3.69
C GLY A 54 -50.88 2.67 3.64
N THR A 55 -51.91 1.93 3.21
CA THR A 55 -53.28 2.46 3.22
C THR A 55 -53.94 2.22 4.56
N LEU A 56 -54.26 3.31 5.27
CA LEU A 56 -55.21 3.36 6.38
C LEU A 56 -56.64 3.10 5.86
N LYS A 57 -56.87 1.97 5.18
CA LYS A 57 -58.20 1.54 4.79
C LYS A 57 -58.92 0.99 6.02
N PRO A 58 -60.12 1.50 6.37
CA PRO A 58 -60.82 1.05 7.56
C PRO A 58 -61.12 -0.45 7.52
N LYS A 59 -60.97 -1.12 8.67
CA LYS A 59 -61.76 -2.33 8.95
C LYS A 59 -63.24 -1.96 8.92
N GLU A 60 -64.12 -2.93 8.67
CA GLU A 60 -65.57 -2.74 8.44
C GLU A 60 -66.38 -2.32 9.70
N VAL A 61 -65.97 -1.25 10.36
CA VAL A 61 -66.69 -0.61 11.47
C VAL A 61 -67.46 0.59 10.90
N LYS A 62 -68.76 0.69 11.20
CA LYS A 62 -69.55 1.85 10.78
C LYS A 62 -69.12 3.09 11.59
N PRO A 63 -68.95 4.26 10.94
CA PRO A 63 -68.70 5.50 11.66
C PRO A 63 -69.92 5.90 12.52
N ILE A 64 -69.66 6.56 13.63
CA ILE A 64 -70.66 7.13 14.55
C ILE A 64 -71.17 8.47 14.00
N ASP A 65 -70.25 9.30 13.52
CA ASP A 65 -70.55 10.63 12.98
C ASP A 65 -69.51 11.01 11.90
N SER A 66 -69.88 11.94 11.02
CA SER A 66 -68.95 12.54 10.07
C SER A 66 -69.39 13.94 9.64
N TYR A 67 -68.47 14.90 9.65
CA TYR A 67 -68.72 16.27 9.21
C TYR A 67 -67.60 16.79 8.30
N GLU A 68 -67.90 17.85 7.55
CA GLU A 68 -67.00 18.43 6.56
C GLU A 68 -66.95 19.96 6.69
N GLN A 69 -65.75 20.52 6.55
CA GLN A 69 -65.47 21.96 6.53
C GLN A 69 -64.73 22.32 5.24
N LYS A 70 -65.02 23.49 4.68
CA LYS A 70 -64.38 24.02 3.47
C LYS A 70 -63.89 25.43 3.71
N GLN A 71 -62.71 25.75 3.19
CA GLN A 71 -62.17 27.09 3.14
C GLN A 71 -62.14 27.57 1.69
N LEU A 72 -62.59 28.81 1.48
CA LEU A 72 -62.71 29.46 0.19
C LEU A 72 -61.72 30.64 0.12
N ASP A 73 -61.25 30.99 -1.08
CA ASP A 73 -60.54 32.25 -1.32
C ASP A 73 -61.51 33.41 -1.61
N GLU A 74 -60.97 34.60 -1.88
CA GLU A 74 -61.73 35.82 -2.23
C GLU A 74 -62.58 35.68 -3.51
N LYS A 75 -62.30 34.68 -4.36
CA LYS A 75 -63.03 34.40 -5.60
C LYS A 75 -64.07 33.27 -5.42
N GLY A 76 -64.20 32.71 -4.22
CA GLY A 76 -65.09 31.60 -3.94
C GLY A 76 -64.56 30.24 -4.39
N GLN A 77 -63.26 30.11 -4.66
CA GLN A 77 -62.60 28.85 -5.01
C GLN A 77 -62.18 28.09 -3.74
N ILE A 78 -62.41 26.78 -3.68
CA ILE A 78 -62.02 25.95 -2.54
C ILE A 78 -60.49 25.84 -2.49
N ILE A 79 -59.88 26.33 -1.40
CA ILE A 79 -58.44 26.23 -1.14
C ILE A 79 -58.10 25.14 -0.12
N SER A 80 -59.06 24.74 0.72
CA SER A 80 -58.92 23.61 1.65
C SER A 80 -60.27 22.95 1.93
N ARG A 81 -60.23 21.63 2.17
CA ARG A 81 -61.37 20.79 2.56
C ARG A 81 -60.91 19.88 3.70
N ILE A 82 -61.67 19.81 4.79
CA ILE A 82 -61.39 18.94 5.93
C ILE A 82 -62.62 18.07 6.17
N LYS A 83 -62.48 16.74 6.15
CA LYS A 83 -63.52 15.79 6.55
C LYS A 83 -63.06 15.10 7.84
N VAL A 84 -63.92 15.07 8.84
CA VAL A 84 -63.68 14.34 10.10
C VAL A 84 -64.70 13.22 10.18
N THR A 85 -64.24 12.00 10.45
CA THR A 85 -65.05 10.80 10.61
C THR A 85 -64.72 10.18 11.96
N VAL A 86 -65.73 10.04 12.83
CA VAL A 86 -65.57 9.50 14.19
C VAL A 86 -66.01 8.04 14.20
N TYR A 87 -65.13 7.15 14.63
CA TYR A 87 -65.40 5.73 14.85
C TYR A 87 -65.45 5.42 16.36
N PRO A 88 -65.95 4.25 16.79
CA PRO A 88 -66.02 3.90 18.21
C PRO A 88 -64.66 3.80 18.93
N ASP A 89 -63.59 3.52 18.19
CA ASP A 89 -62.24 3.26 18.69
C ASP A 89 -61.20 4.29 18.23
N HIS A 90 -61.51 5.13 17.24
CA HIS A 90 -60.58 6.12 16.68
C HIS A 90 -61.29 7.30 15.99
N THR A 91 -60.57 8.40 15.76
CA THR A 91 -61.01 9.48 14.85
C THR A 91 -60.11 9.52 13.62
N LEU A 92 -60.71 9.62 12.42
CA LEU A 92 -60.00 9.85 11.16
C LEU A 92 -60.30 11.25 10.63
N LYS A 93 -59.25 12.04 10.39
CA LYS A 93 -59.32 13.37 9.77
C LYS A 93 -58.62 13.33 8.41
N GLU A 94 -59.37 13.62 7.37
CA GLU A 94 -58.90 13.74 5.99
C GLU A 94 -58.82 15.23 5.63
N ILE A 95 -57.65 15.70 5.17
CA ILE A 95 -57.42 17.11 4.83
C ILE A 95 -56.96 17.17 3.38
N TRP A 96 -57.61 17.98 2.56
CA TRP A 96 -57.16 18.32 1.20
C TRP A 96 -56.87 19.80 1.12
N SER A 97 -55.80 20.18 0.41
CA SER A 97 -55.53 21.56 0.01
C SER A 97 -55.29 21.65 -1.48
N TYR A 98 -55.59 22.81 -2.06
CA TYR A 98 -55.57 23.03 -3.51
C TYR A 98 -54.66 24.19 -3.90
N TYR A 99 -54.12 24.14 -5.12
CA TYR A 99 -53.41 25.24 -5.75
C TYR A 99 -54.40 26.30 -6.27
N PRO A 100 -53.96 27.54 -6.55
CA PRO A 100 -54.81 28.58 -7.15
C PRO A 100 -55.39 28.19 -8.52
N ASN A 101 -54.77 27.24 -9.24
CA ASN A 101 -55.31 26.69 -10.49
C ASN A 101 -56.39 25.60 -10.28
N GLY A 102 -56.75 25.29 -9.02
CA GLY A 102 -57.76 24.31 -8.64
C GLY A 102 -57.27 22.86 -8.57
N GLN A 103 -56.01 22.58 -8.93
CA GLN A 103 -55.45 21.24 -8.81
C GLN A 103 -55.19 20.89 -7.34
N LEU A 104 -55.30 19.59 -7.02
CA LEU A 104 -54.99 19.08 -5.68
C LEU A 104 -53.50 19.31 -5.40
N LYS A 105 -53.20 19.93 -4.25
CA LYS A 105 -51.85 20.22 -3.78
C LYS A 105 -51.37 19.20 -2.77
N ARG A 106 -52.19 18.91 -1.75
CA ARG A 106 -51.85 17.97 -0.67
C ARG A 106 -53.11 17.23 -0.21
N GLU A 107 -52.97 15.95 0.11
CA GLU A 107 -53.92 15.21 0.93
C GLU A 107 -53.22 14.61 2.17
N ASP A 108 -53.83 14.73 3.35
CA ASP A 108 -53.33 14.16 4.60
C ASP A 108 -54.44 13.34 5.29
N TRP A 109 -54.09 12.16 5.81
CA TRP A 109 -54.94 11.33 6.67
C TRP A 109 -54.30 11.27 8.05
N ILE A 110 -55.07 11.66 9.08
CA ILE A 110 -54.61 11.72 10.46
C ILE A 110 -55.55 10.88 11.32
N ARG A 111 -55.00 9.90 12.04
CA ARG A 111 -55.72 9.11 13.03
C ARG A 111 -55.31 9.50 14.46
N ASP A 112 -56.31 9.66 15.31
CA ASP A 112 -56.17 9.85 16.77
C ASP A 112 -55.17 10.97 17.15
N ASP A 113 -55.43 12.18 16.65
CA ASP A 113 -54.63 13.38 16.94
C ASP A 113 -53.12 13.20 16.69
N LEU A 114 -52.79 12.74 15.48
CA LEU A 114 -51.42 12.53 14.97
C LEU A 114 -50.66 11.34 15.58
N LYS A 115 -51.35 10.38 16.20
CA LYS A 115 -50.75 9.07 16.53
C LYS A 115 -50.30 8.35 15.27
N GLU A 116 -51.16 8.23 14.27
CA GLU A 116 -50.79 7.74 12.94
C GLU A 116 -51.19 8.80 11.92
N ALA A 117 -50.29 9.12 11.00
CA ALA A 117 -50.61 10.02 9.90
C ALA A 117 -49.90 9.59 8.62
N SER A 118 -50.54 9.80 7.48
CA SER A 118 -49.92 9.70 6.17
C SER A 118 -50.36 10.86 5.29
N GLY A 119 -49.60 11.16 4.25
CA GLY A 119 -49.93 12.26 3.37
C GLY A 119 -49.28 12.14 1.99
N LYS A 120 -49.86 12.84 1.03
CA LYS A 120 -49.34 12.98 -0.32
C LYS A 120 -49.28 14.43 -0.73
N LEU A 121 -48.17 14.83 -1.33
CA LEU A 121 -47.98 16.13 -1.96
C LEU A 121 -47.95 15.93 -3.48
N TYR A 122 -48.51 16.88 -4.22
CA TYR A 122 -48.57 16.88 -5.68
C TYR A 122 -47.91 18.15 -6.22
N TYR A 123 -47.31 18.04 -7.40
CA TYR A 123 -46.88 19.19 -8.19
C TYR A 123 -48.09 19.95 -8.76
N GLU A 124 -47.89 21.20 -9.20
CA GLU A 124 -48.89 21.99 -9.95
C GLU A 124 -49.29 21.40 -11.32
N THR A 125 -48.65 20.30 -11.72
CA THR A 125 -49.00 19.48 -12.89
C THR A 125 -49.94 18.33 -12.55
N GLY A 126 -50.27 18.12 -11.27
CA GLY A 126 -51.10 17.03 -10.77
C GLY A 126 -50.35 15.70 -10.58
N GLN A 127 -49.05 15.66 -10.90
CA GLN A 127 -48.22 14.48 -10.63
C GLN A 127 -47.85 14.41 -9.15
N LEU A 128 -47.77 13.19 -8.62
CA LEU A 128 -47.35 12.91 -7.25
C LEU A 128 -45.90 13.38 -7.05
N GLN A 129 -45.64 14.13 -5.98
CA GLN A 129 -44.33 14.65 -5.59
C GLN A 129 -43.77 13.90 -4.38
N LEU A 130 -44.62 13.52 -3.42
CA LEU A 130 -44.21 12.96 -2.14
C LEU A 130 -45.30 12.02 -1.59
N GLU A 131 -44.89 10.90 -1.00
CA GLU A 131 -45.68 10.06 -0.09
C GLU A 131 -44.97 10.02 1.27
N GLU A 132 -45.66 10.40 2.34
CA GLU A 132 -45.14 10.45 3.70
C GLU A 132 -45.97 9.58 4.65
N ASN A 133 -45.31 8.91 5.59
CA ASN A 133 -45.93 8.15 6.67
C ASN A 133 -45.27 8.53 8.00
N TYR A 134 -46.08 8.65 9.05
CA TYR A 134 -45.72 9.14 10.38
C TYR A 134 -46.41 8.32 11.48
N LEU A 135 -45.68 8.10 12.57
CA LEU A 135 -46.17 7.53 13.83
C LEU A 135 -45.69 8.43 14.96
N GLU A 136 -46.60 8.92 15.80
CA GLU A 136 -46.37 9.87 16.89
C GLU A 136 -45.59 11.12 16.43
N ASN A 137 -46.05 11.77 15.36
CA ASN A 137 -45.40 12.92 14.71
C ASN A 137 -43.96 12.67 14.18
N LYS A 138 -43.51 11.42 14.07
CA LYS A 138 -42.17 11.06 13.57
C LYS A 138 -42.28 10.19 12.31
N PRO A 139 -41.44 10.39 11.27
CA PRO A 139 -41.43 9.53 10.08
C PRO A 139 -41.39 8.04 10.44
N HIS A 140 -42.27 7.23 9.85
CA HIS A 140 -42.39 5.81 10.15
C HIS A 140 -42.89 5.04 8.93
N GLY A 141 -42.27 3.89 8.63
CA GLY A 141 -42.52 3.16 7.40
C GLY A 141 -41.81 3.81 6.21
N ILE A 142 -42.35 3.59 5.02
CA ILE A 142 -41.71 4.02 3.76
C ILE A 142 -42.25 5.38 3.33
N ASN A 143 -41.34 6.34 3.22
CA ASN A 143 -41.60 7.64 2.59
C ASN A 143 -40.92 7.67 1.22
N LYS A 144 -41.56 8.27 0.22
CA LYS A 144 -41.05 8.35 -1.15
C LYS A 144 -41.15 9.76 -1.68
N SER A 145 -40.15 10.24 -2.42
CA SER A 145 -40.30 11.40 -3.30
C SER A 145 -40.21 10.96 -4.76
N TYR A 146 -40.74 11.81 -5.64
CA TYR A 146 -40.88 11.55 -7.06
C TYR A 146 -40.37 12.75 -7.85
N TYR A 147 -39.81 12.49 -9.03
CA TYR A 147 -39.48 13.52 -10.00
C TYR A 147 -40.74 14.08 -10.69
N PRO A 148 -40.67 15.27 -11.32
CA PRO A 148 -41.77 15.85 -12.11
C PRO A 148 -42.20 15.07 -13.36
N ASP A 149 -41.60 13.90 -13.62
CA ASP A 149 -42.02 12.94 -14.65
C ASP A 149 -42.69 11.66 -14.06
N GLY A 150 -42.89 11.63 -12.73
CA GLY A 150 -43.58 10.57 -12.00
C GLY A 150 -42.69 9.40 -11.60
N LYS A 151 -41.39 9.40 -11.94
CA LYS A 151 -40.46 8.37 -11.46
C LYS A 151 -40.08 8.60 -10.00
N VAL A 152 -39.86 7.53 -9.26
CA VAL A 152 -39.35 7.60 -7.87
C VAL A 152 -37.96 8.23 -7.87
N GLU A 153 -37.75 9.21 -7.01
CA GLU A 153 -36.45 9.85 -6.73
C GLU A 153 -35.83 9.25 -5.47
N ASN A 154 -36.59 9.21 -4.37
CA ASN A 154 -36.15 8.68 -3.08
C ASN A 154 -37.15 7.63 -2.59
N TRP A 155 -36.63 6.59 -1.92
CA TRP A 155 -37.40 5.56 -1.21
C TRP A 155 -36.71 5.31 0.13
N PHE A 156 -37.24 5.91 1.20
CA PHE A 156 -36.61 5.89 2.51
C PHE A 156 -37.50 5.18 3.51
N ASN A 157 -36.94 4.18 4.20
CA ASN A 157 -37.63 3.47 5.27
C ASN A 157 -37.20 4.04 6.63
N TYR A 158 -38.20 4.37 7.45
CA TYR A 158 -38.03 4.99 8.77
C TYR A 158 -38.69 4.13 9.86
N ARG A 159 -38.14 4.21 11.08
CA ARG A 159 -38.74 3.67 12.31
C ARG A 159 -38.59 4.72 13.40
N PHE A 160 -39.71 5.29 13.85
CA PHE A 160 -39.77 6.34 14.88
C PHE A 160 -38.86 7.55 14.61
N GLY A 161 -38.82 8.02 13.36
CA GLY A 161 -38.07 9.19 12.90
C GLY A 161 -36.61 8.93 12.50
N LEU A 162 -36.12 7.70 12.69
CA LEU A 162 -34.77 7.30 12.30
C LEU A 162 -34.81 6.42 11.05
N LYS A 163 -33.86 6.58 10.11
CA LYS A 163 -33.72 5.65 8.99
C LYS A 163 -33.45 4.23 9.51
N GLU A 164 -34.12 3.26 8.93
CA GLU A 164 -34.06 1.85 9.35
C GLU A 164 -34.13 0.94 8.12
N GLY A 165 -33.34 -0.13 8.10
CA GLY A 165 -33.26 -1.04 6.98
C GLY A 165 -32.85 -0.37 5.67
N LEU A 166 -33.34 -0.93 4.56
CA LEU A 166 -32.96 -0.52 3.22
C LEU A 166 -33.52 0.87 2.86
N ASN A 167 -32.67 1.69 2.27
CA ASN A 167 -32.97 3.03 1.79
C ASN A 167 -32.38 3.17 0.38
N ARG A 168 -33.09 3.80 -0.55
CA ARG A 168 -32.68 3.91 -1.96
C ARG A 168 -32.91 5.31 -2.51
N THR A 169 -32.05 5.72 -3.44
CA THR A 169 -32.28 6.88 -4.31
C THR A 169 -32.00 6.51 -5.76
N TYR A 170 -32.60 7.26 -6.68
CA TYR A 170 -32.61 6.98 -8.11
C TYR A 170 -32.12 8.21 -8.90
N TYR A 171 -31.79 8.01 -10.16
CA TYR A 171 -31.56 9.07 -11.14
C TYR A 171 -32.88 9.50 -11.81
N PRO A 172 -32.97 10.69 -12.43
CA PRO A 172 -34.12 11.09 -13.26
C PRO A 172 -34.41 10.14 -14.43
N THR A 173 -33.44 9.32 -14.83
CA THR A 173 -33.65 8.21 -15.78
C THR A 173 -34.55 7.10 -15.22
N GLY A 174 -34.69 7.00 -13.89
CA GLY A 174 -35.33 5.90 -13.16
C GLY A 174 -34.37 4.80 -12.72
N GLN A 175 -33.08 4.90 -13.09
CA GLN A 175 -32.07 3.92 -12.67
C GLN A 175 -31.70 4.10 -11.20
N LEU A 176 -31.41 3.01 -10.50
CA LEU A 176 -30.94 3.05 -9.12
C LEU A 176 -29.61 3.80 -9.04
N LYS A 177 -29.49 4.74 -8.11
CA LYS A 177 -28.31 5.58 -7.90
C LYS A 177 -27.53 5.16 -6.66
N LEU A 178 -28.27 4.96 -5.56
CA LEU A 178 -27.71 4.64 -4.25
C LEU A 178 -28.64 3.67 -3.52
N GLU A 179 -28.04 2.68 -2.87
CA GLU A 179 -28.70 1.78 -1.93
C GLU A 179 -27.87 1.75 -0.64
N GLU A 180 -28.51 2.03 0.49
CA GLU A 180 -27.88 2.12 1.80
C GLU A 180 -28.73 1.36 2.82
N ASN A 181 -28.07 0.66 3.74
CA ASN A 181 -28.74 -0.02 4.85
C ASN A 181 -28.46 0.73 6.16
N TYR A 182 -29.51 0.89 6.97
CA TYR A 182 -29.48 1.66 8.20
C TYR A 182 -29.96 0.82 9.39
N LYS A 183 -29.43 1.10 10.57
CA LYS A 183 -29.93 0.58 11.84
C LYS A 183 -29.92 1.70 12.88
N PHE A 184 -31.07 2.00 13.46
CA PHE A 184 -31.25 3.11 14.41
C PHE A 184 -30.68 4.45 13.88
N GLY A 185 -30.94 4.78 12.61
CA GLY A 185 -30.49 6.01 11.96
C GLY A 185 -29.00 6.06 11.57
N LYS A 186 -28.23 4.99 11.83
CA LYS A 186 -26.82 4.86 11.46
C LYS A 186 -26.66 3.98 10.23
N LEU A 187 -25.74 4.30 9.33
CA LEU A 187 -25.31 3.38 8.26
C LEU A 187 -24.76 2.09 8.87
N ASP A 188 -25.43 0.97 8.62
CA ASP A 188 -25.06 -0.35 9.13
C ASP A 188 -25.48 -1.42 8.12
N GLY A 189 -24.53 -2.23 7.67
CA GLY A 189 -24.69 -3.16 6.56
C GLY A 189 -24.09 -2.63 5.25
N LEU A 190 -24.68 -3.07 4.14
CA LEU A 190 -24.14 -2.86 2.80
C LEU A 190 -24.61 -1.53 2.20
N ARG A 191 -23.67 -0.79 1.60
CA ARG A 191 -23.89 0.36 0.73
C ARG A 191 -23.49 -0.01 -0.69
N ARG A 192 -24.30 0.37 -1.67
CA ARG A 192 -24.02 0.26 -3.11
C ARG A 192 -24.34 1.58 -3.80
N GLU A 193 -23.47 2.02 -4.68
CA GLU A 193 -23.67 3.21 -5.50
C GLU A 193 -23.40 2.84 -6.96
N TYR A 194 -24.18 3.41 -7.87
CA TYR A 194 -24.25 3.02 -9.27
C TYR A 194 -24.00 4.24 -10.16
N PHE A 195 -23.48 4.01 -11.36
CA PHE A 195 -23.45 5.00 -12.42
C PHE A 195 -24.84 5.15 -13.06
N GLU A 196 -25.09 6.27 -13.76
CA GLU A 196 -26.35 6.52 -14.48
C GLU A 196 -26.57 5.62 -15.72
N ASN A 197 -25.58 4.78 -16.06
CA ASN A 197 -25.72 3.70 -17.04
C ASN A 197 -26.06 2.33 -16.41
N GLY A 198 -26.22 2.27 -15.08
CA GLY A 198 -26.70 1.11 -14.33
C GLY A 198 -25.60 0.19 -13.81
N TYR A 199 -24.35 0.37 -14.23
CA TYR A 199 -23.24 -0.38 -13.66
C TYR A 199 -22.96 0.04 -12.21
N LEU A 200 -22.64 -0.93 -11.37
CA LEU A 200 -22.16 -0.69 -10.01
C LEU A 200 -20.89 0.17 -10.08
N ARG A 201 -20.83 1.25 -9.30
CA ARG A 201 -19.66 2.12 -9.14
C ARG A 201 -18.86 1.76 -7.90
N LEU A 202 -19.57 1.61 -6.78
CA LEU A 202 -18.97 1.43 -5.46
C LEU A 202 -19.82 0.48 -4.63
N LYS A 203 -19.17 -0.39 -3.87
CA LYS A 203 -19.81 -1.30 -2.92
C LYS A 203 -18.98 -1.35 -1.65
N SER A 204 -19.57 -1.01 -0.50
CA SER A 204 -18.87 -0.94 0.78
C SER A 204 -19.72 -1.42 1.94
N PHE A 205 -19.09 -1.97 2.98
CA PHE A 205 -19.80 -2.45 4.18
C PHE A 205 -19.46 -1.59 5.41
N TYR A 206 -20.49 -1.19 6.16
CA TYR A 206 -20.41 -0.40 7.38
C TYR A 206 -20.95 -1.16 8.59
N ARG A 207 -20.49 -0.80 9.78
CA ARG A 207 -21.12 -1.12 11.06
C ARG A 207 -21.05 0.12 11.96
N ASP A 208 -22.17 0.57 12.51
CA ASP A 208 -22.27 1.81 13.31
C ASP A 208 -21.65 3.06 12.64
N ARG A 209 -21.79 3.20 11.31
CA ARG A 209 -21.16 4.21 10.42
C ARG A 209 -19.65 4.05 10.15
N ILE A 210 -19.02 2.99 10.66
CA ILE A 210 -17.59 2.71 10.49
C ILE A 210 -17.40 1.64 9.40
N LEU A 211 -16.49 1.86 8.44
CA LEU A 211 -16.14 0.85 7.42
C LEU A 211 -15.64 -0.45 8.09
N ASN A 212 -16.26 -1.58 7.78
CA ASN A 212 -15.99 -2.83 8.51
C ASN A 212 -16.29 -4.07 7.65
N GLY A 213 -15.59 -4.17 6.51
CA GLY A 213 -15.68 -5.27 5.57
C GLY A 213 -15.03 -4.86 4.25
N ILE A 214 -15.55 -5.39 3.15
CA ILE A 214 -15.08 -5.03 1.80
C ILE A 214 -15.45 -3.61 1.41
N TRP A 215 -14.59 -3.00 0.59
CA TRP A 215 -14.81 -1.79 -0.20
C TRP A 215 -14.32 -2.08 -1.61
N GLU A 216 -15.18 -1.93 -2.61
CA GLU A 216 -14.94 -2.33 -4.00
C GLU A 216 -15.38 -1.21 -4.94
N GLU A 217 -14.48 -0.76 -5.81
CA GLU A 217 -14.70 0.31 -6.79
C GLU A 217 -14.55 -0.23 -8.22
N TYR A 218 -15.42 0.25 -9.12
CA TYR A 218 -15.57 -0.25 -10.48
C TYR A 218 -15.59 0.90 -11.49
N SER A 219 -15.14 0.62 -12.72
CA SER A 219 -15.20 1.56 -13.84
C SER A 219 -16.63 1.71 -14.38
N PRO A 220 -16.93 2.76 -15.17
CA PRO A 220 -18.21 2.90 -15.87
C PRO A 220 -18.55 1.76 -16.85
N GLY A 221 -17.57 0.91 -17.19
CA GLY A 221 -17.76 -0.31 -17.99
C GLY A 221 -17.87 -1.61 -17.16
N GLY A 222 -17.93 -1.50 -15.83
CA GLY A 222 -18.07 -2.64 -14.91
C GLY A 222 -16.78 -3.35 -14.51
N THR A 223 -15.60 -2.92 -15.00
CA THR A 223 -14.31 -3.48 -14.58
C THR A 223 -14.05 -3.15 -13.11
N LEU A 224 -13.77 -4.15 -12.26
CA LEU A 224 -13.27 -3.90 -10.90
C LEU A 224 -11.92 -3.18 -10.97
N LEU A 225 -11.81 -2.01 -10.35
CA LEU A 225 -10.59 -1.18 -10.31
C LEU A 225 -9.84 -1.34 -8.98
N SER A 226 -10.57 -1.52 -7.88
CA SER A 226 -9.96 -1.68 -6.55
C SER A 226 -10.83 -2.51 -5.62
N HIS A 227 -10.18 -3.34 -4.80
CA HIS A 227 -10.79 -4.10 -3.70
C HIS A 227 -9.95 -3.88 -2.44
N LYS A 228 -10.58 -3.50 -1.34
CA LYS A 228 -9.94 -3.17 -0.06
C LYS A 228 -10.69 -3.84 1.10
N GLU A 229 -9.94 -4.38 2.05
CA GLU A 229 -10.48 -4.99 3.27
C GLU A 229 -10.31 -4.04 4.47
N TYR A 230 -11.41 -3.71 5.13
CA TYR A 230 -11.44 -2.84 6.31
C TYR A 230 -11.91 -3.59 7.56
N ARG A 231 -11.30 -3.28 8.71
CA ARG A 231 -11.72 -3.74 10.04
C ARG A 231 -11.78 -2.55 10.98
N LYS A 232 -12.98 -2.26 11.52
CA LYS A 232 -13.23 -1.11 12.41
C LYS A 232 -12.65 0.23 11.90
N GLY A 233 -12.72 0.48 10.60
CA GLY A 233 -12.27 1.72 9.95
C GLY A 233 -10.85 1.68 9.40
N ASN A 234 -10.02 0.73 9.86
CA ASN A 234 -8.64 0.57 9.39
C ASN A 234 -8.55 -0.42 8.23
N LEU A 235 -7.65 -0.18 7.26
CA LEU A 235 -7.22 -1.20 6.30
C LEU A 235 -6.57 -2.38 7.05
N SER A 236 -7.12 -3.57 6.86
CA SER A 236 -6.71 -4.79 7.56
C SER A 236 -7.16 -5.99 6.74
N GLY A 237 -6.23 -6.62 6.03
CA GLY A 237 -6.49 -7.63 5.00
C GLY A 237 -5.73 -7.29 3.71
N THR A 238 -6.22 -7.74 2.55
CA THR A 238 -5.58 -7.51 1.25
C THR A 238 -6.22 -6.33 0.52
N VAL A 239 -5.39 -5.37 0.10
CA VAL A 239 -5.76 -4.38 -0.92
C VAL A 239 -5.28 -4.88 -2.28
N LYS A 240 -6.15 -4.82 -3.28
CA LYS A 240 -5.84 -5.13 -4.68
C LYS A 240 -6.22 -3.95 -5.55
N GLU A 241 -5.33 -3.56 -6.45
CA GLU A 241 -5.63 -2.62 -7.53
C GLU A 241 -5.54 -3.33 -8.87
N TYR A 242 -6.39 -2.92 -9.79
CA TYR A 242 -6.50 -3.49 -11.12
C TYR A 242 -6.30 -2.40 -12.17
N GLN A 243 -5.84 -2.80 -13.35
CA GLN A 243 -5.72 -1.97 -14.54
C GLN A 243 -7.09 -1.86 -15.22
N GLU A 244 -7.29 -0.89 -16.11
CA GLU A 244 -8.55 -0.72 -16.86
C GLU A 244 -8.94 -1.96 -17.68
N ASN A 245 -7.95 -2.76 -18.10
CA ASN A 245 -8.12 -4.05 -18.79
C ASN A 245 -8.49 -5.22 -17.84
N GLY A 246 -8.72 -4.96 -16.55
CA GLY A 246 -9.09 -5.94 -15.53
C GLY A 246 -7.94 -6.78 -14.96
N LYS A 247 -6.69 -6.60 -15.44
CA LYS A 247 -5.53 -7.31 -14.90
C LYS A 247 -5.12 -6.73 -13.55
N LEU A 248 -4.67 -7.58 -12.64
CA LEU A 248 -4.11 -7.15 -11.36
C LEU A 248 -2.88 -6.26 -11.61
N LYS A 249 -2.79 -5.15 -10.87
CA LYS A 249 -1.69 -4.17 -10.89
C LYS A 249 -0.85 -4.31 -9.63
N THR A 250 -1.50 -4.32 -8.47
CA THR A 250 -0.87 -4.50 -7.15
C THR A 250 -1.71 -5.39 -6.24
N SER A 251 -1.07 -6.06 -5.30
CA SER A 251 -1.71 -6.75 -4.19
C SER A 251 -0.87 -6.56 -2.94
N VAL A 252 -1.41 -5.88 -1.93
CA VAL A 252 -0.69 -5.45 -0.73
C VAL A 252 -1.44 -5.88 0.52
N SER A 253 -0.76 -6.58 1.42
CA SER A 253 -1.30 -6.96 2.72
C SER A 253 -1.14 -5.82 3.74
N TYR A 254 -2.21 -5.53 4.48
CA TYR A 254 -2.27 -4.49 5.52
C TYR A 254 -2.68 -5.06 6.88
N LEU A 255 -2.14 -4.46 7.94
CA LEU A 255 -2.62 -4.58 9.32
C LEU A 255 -2.67 -3.18 9.93
N ASP A 256 -3.85 -2.77 10.40
CA ASP A 256 -4.11 -1.45 11.00
C ASP A 256 -3.49 -0.26 10.23
N ASN A 257 -3.83 -0.16 8.94
CA ASN A 257 -3.35 0.84 7.97
C ASN A 257 -1.84 0.77 7.61
N LYS A 258 -1.06 -0.16 8.15
CA LYS A 258 0.36 -0.36 7.81
C LYS A 258 0.55 -1.58 6.92
N TYR A 259 1.57 -1.56 6.05
CA TYR A 259 1.93 -2.74 5.25
C TYR A 259 2.39 -3.86 6.18
N HIS A 260 1.80 -5.04 6.07
CA HIS A 260 2.10 -6.18 6.93
C HIS A 260 1.76 -7.48 6.19
N GLY A 261 2.77 -8.29 5.87
CA GLY A 261 2.65 -9.43 4.97
C GLY A 261 3.20 -9.14 3.57
N ARG A 262 2.57 -9.71 2.53
CA ARG A 262 3.10 -9.68 1.16
C ARG A 262 2.69 -8.41 0.41
N TYR A 263 3.64 -7.88 -0.34
CA TYR A 263 3.46 -6.90 -1.41
C TYR A 263 3.76 -7.59 -2.75
N ARG A 264 2.93 -7.35 -3.76
CA ARG A 264 3.14 -7.78 -5.14
C ARG A 264 2.78 -6.68 -6.13
N GLU A 265 3.60 -6.53 -7.16
CA GLU A 265 3.37 -5.65 -8.31
C GLU A 265 3.45 -6.45 -9.61
N PHE A 266 2.59 -6.11 -10.57
CA PHE A 266 2.45 -6.81 -11.85
C PHE A 266 2.59 -5.83 -13.03
N ASP A 267 3.10 -6.31 -14.16
CA ASP A 267 3.21 -5.53 -15.40
C ASP A 267 1.87 -5.39 -16.15
N SER A 268 1.87 -4.65 -17.27
CA SER A 268 0.68 -4.50 -18.12
C SER A 268 0.21 -5.80 -18.80
N ALA A 269 1.08 -6.81 -18.87
CA ALA A 269 0.71 -8.14 -19.32
C ALA A 269 0.04 -8.98 -18.21
N GLY A 270 0.17 -8.58 -16.94
CA GLY A 270 -0.32 -9.29 -15.75
C GLY A 270 0.72 -10.24 -15.13
N LYS A 271 1.99 -10.13 -15.52
CA LYS A 271 3.09 -10.94 -14.97
C LYS A 271 3.66 -10.29 -13.72
N LEU A 272 4.04 -11.10 -12.74
CA LEU A 272 4.67 -10.64 -11.51
C LEU A 272 6.00 -9.94 -11.86
N LYS A 273 6.16 -8.71 -11.39
CA LYS A 273 7.36 -7.85 -11.59
C LYS A 273 8.16 -7.72 -10.29
N LEU A 274 7.48 -7.66 -9.16
CA LEU A 274 8.07 -7.52 -7.82
C LEU A 274 7.22 -8.28 -6.80
N GLU A 275 7.87 -9.05 -5.92
CA GLU A 275 7.31 -9.54 -4.66
C GLU A 275 8.22 -9.13 -3.50
N ALA A 276 7.64 -8.57 -2.45
CA ALA A 276 8.33 -8.16 -1.23
C ALA A 276 7.51 -8.54 0.01
N ASN A 277 8.15 -8.56 1.17
CA ASN A 277 7.50 -8.79 2.46
C ASN A 277 7.72 -7.59 3.38
N TYR A 278 6.71 -7.27 4.18
CA TYR A 278 6.69 -6.12 5.07
C TYR A 278 6.21 -6.53 6.47
N VAL A 279 6.73 -5.87 7.50
CA VAL A 279 6.21 -5.92 8.87
C VAL A 279 6.04 -4.49 9.35
N ASN A 280 4.79 -4.11 9.67
CA ASN A 280 4.42 -2.82 10.25
C ASN A 280 4.89 -1.58 9.47
N GLY A 281 4.98 -1.70 8.14
CA GLY A 281 5.40 -0.62 7.21
C GLY A 281 6.84 -0.74 6.72
N GLU A 282 7.69 -1.51 7.38
CA GLU A 282 9.10 -1.71 7.01
C GLU A 282 9.28 -2.99 6.20
N LYS A 283 10.26 -3.02 5.29
CA LYS A 283 10.63 -4.25 4.57
C LYS A 283 11.20 -5.26 5.56
N ASP A 284 10.68 -6.47 5.58
CA ASP A 284 11.17 -7.55 6.42
C ASP A 284 10.94 -8.89 5.73
N GLY A 285 12.01 -9.68 5.57
CA GLY A 285 12.04 -10.86 4.72
C GLY A 285 12.51 -10.58 3.29
N LYS A 286 12.13 -11.46 2.36
CA LYS A 286 12.65 -11.47 0.98
C LYS A 286 11.99 -10.41 0.10
N GLU A 287 12.80 -9.72 -0.70
CA GLU A 287 12.38 -8.96 -1.87
C GLU A 287 12.92 -9.64 -3.15
N THR A 288 12.13 -9.67 -4.23
CA THR A 288 12.51 -10.29 -5.50
C THR A 288 11.84 -9.57 -6.66
N PHE A 289 12.66 -9.13 -7.61
CA PHE A 289 12.25 -8.58 -8.90
C PHE A 289 12.35 -9.67 -9.98
N PHE A 290 11.49 -9.58 -10.98
CA PHE A 290 11.35 -10.58 -12.03
C PHE A 290 11.41 -9.93 -13.41
N PHE A 291 12.11 -10.57 -14.34
CA PHE A 291 12.06 -10.24 -15.75
C PHE A 291 10.66 -10.51 -16.34
N PRO A 292 10.29 -9.91 -17.49
CA PRO A 292 9.06 -10.24 -18.23
C PRO A 292 8.95 -11.72 -18.67
N THR A 293 10.02 -12.51 -18.54
CA THR A 293 10.02 -13.97 -18.75
C THR A 293 9.56 -14.77 -17.51
N GLY A 294 9.40 -14.13 -16.35
CA GLY A 294 9.14 -14.78 -15.06
C GLY A 294 10.40 -15.29 -14.34
N LYS A 295 11.59 -15.20 -14.95
CA LYS A 295 12.87 -15.46 -14.28
C LYS A 295 13.17 -14.36 -13.25
N ILE A 296 13.89 -14.69 -12.18
CA ILE A 296 14.38 -13.70 -11.21
C ILE A 296 15.38 -12.77 -11.89
N GLU A 297 15.16 -11.46 -11.79
CA GLU A 297 16.10 -10.41 -12.19
C GLU A 297 17.09 -10.15 -11.05
N LYS A 298 16.58 -9.88 -9.85
CA LYS A 298 17.38 -9.61 -8.66
C LYS A 298 16.58 -9.87 -7.39
N GLY A 299 17.26 -10.03 -6.27
CA GLY A 299 16.63 -10.17 -4.97
C GLY A 299 17.57 -9.87 -3.82
N ALA A 300 16.97 -9.44 -2.72
CA ALA A 300 17.61 -9.14 -1.45
C ALA A 300 16.79 -9.77 -0.31
N TYR A 301 17.34 -9.72 0.89
CA TYR A 301 16.61 -10.03 2.12
C TYR A 301 16.78 -8.86 3.08
N PHE A 302 15.71 -8.53 3.82
CA PHE A 302 15.65 -7.39 4.71
C PHE A 302 15.32 -7.84 6.13
N VAL A 303 15.82 -7.11 7.12
CA VAL A 303 15.40 -7.21 8.53
C VAL A 303 15.16 -5.79 9.03
N SER A 304 13.94 -5.48 9.47
CA SER A 304 13.56 -4.14 9.96
C SER A 304 14.03 -2.99 9.05
N GLY A 305 13.72 -3.10 7.76
CA GLY A 305 14.04 -2.13 6.73
C GLY A 305 15.48 -2.15 6.18
N LYS A 306 16.41 -2.90 6.78
CA LYS A 306 17.83 -2.94 6.39
C LYS A 306 18.18 -4.20 5.59
N GLU A 307 19.04 -4.08 4.57
CA GLU A 307 19.53 -5.23 3.80
C GLU A 307 20.40 -6.16 4.68
N GLN A 308 20.16 -7.47 4.55
CA GLN A 308 20.81 -8.50 5.35
C GLN A 308 21.06 -9.75 4.50
N GLY A 309 22.26 -10.32 4.57
CA GLY A 309 22.65 -11.51 3.80
C GLY A 309 22.94 -11.21 2.33
N VAL A 310 22.66 -12.16 1.45
CA VAL A 310 23.16 -12.13 0.06
C VAL A 310 22.16 -11.49 -0.90
N PHE A 311 22.50 -10.30 -1.41
CA PHE A 311 21.91 -9.72 -2.61
C PHE A 311 22.43 -10.46 -3.86
N LYS A 312 21.53 -10.77 -4.80
CA LYS A 312 21.90 -11.32 -6.11
C LYS A 312 21.16 -10.61 -7.23
N GLN A 313 21.84 -10.37 -8.34
CA GLN A 313 21.26 -9.92 -9.60
C GLN A 313 21.77 -10.78 -10.75
N PHE A 314 20.92 -11.02 -11.74
CA PHE A 314 21.13 -11.91 -12.87
C PHE A 314 21.03 -11.15 -14.19
N TYR A 315 21.66 -11.68 -15.23
CA TYR A 315 21.38 -11.34 -16.62
C TYR A 315 20.06 -11.98 -17.08
N ASP A 316 19.48 -11.44 -18.16
CA ASP A 316 18.31 -11.96 -18.89
C ASP A 316 18.39 -13.46 -19.26
N ASN A 317 19.58 -13.95 -19.60
CA ASN A 317 19.85 -15.36 -19.88
C ASN A 317 19.73 -16.25 -18.62
N GLY A 318 19.85 -15.68 -17.42
CA GLY A 318 19.82 -16.35 -16.11
C GLY A 318 21.18 -16.54 -15.45
N VAL A 319 22.27 -16.07 -16.07
CA VAL A 319 23.62 -16.07 -15.48
C VAL A 319 23.66 -15.04 -14.33
N LEU A 320 24.29 -15.40 -13.20
CA LEU A 320 24.52 -14.49 -12.08
C LEU A 320 25.41 -13.33 -12.57
N MET A 321 24.91 -12.09 -12.50
CA MET A 321 25.64 -10.88 -12.88
C MET A 321 26.49 -10.40 -11.70
N ILE A 322 25.89 -10.28 -10.53
CA ILE A 322 26.56 -9.79 -9.32
C ILE A 322 25.94 -10.39 -8.06
N SER A 323 26.80 -10.72 -7.10
CA SER A 323 26.46 -11.12 -5.75
C SER A 323 27.12 -10.14 -4.78
N LYS A 324 26.37 -9.67 -3.78
CA LYS A 324 26.87 -8.80 -2.72
C LYS A 324 26.39 -9.32 -1.37
N ASN A 325 27.20 -9.18 -0.34
CA ASN A 325 26.82 -9.55 1.02
C ASN A 325 26.58 -8.28 1.84
N TYR A 326 25.48 -8.27 2.59
CA TYR A 326 25.06 -7.17 3.45
C TYR A 326 24.92 -7.61 4.91
N GLN A 327 25.27 -6.72 5.82
CA GLN A 327 24.98 -6.83 7.24
C GLN A 327 24.50 -5.47 7.76
N ASP A 328 23.33 -5.44 8.40
CA ASP A 328 22.72 -4.23 8.96
C ASP A 328 22.63 -3.05 7.95
N GLY A 329 22.41 -3.37 6.67
CA GLY A 329 22.32 -2.40 5.57
C GLY A 329 23.66 -1.94 4.99
N ARG A 330 24.80 -2.50 5.42
CA ARG A 330 26.14 -2.19 4.88
C ARG A 330 26.74 -3.38 4.14
N LEU A 331 27.57 -3.11 3.13
CA LEU A 331 28.35 -4.15 2.44
C LEU A 331 29.48 -4.69 3.34
N GLU A 332 29.51 -6.01 3.50
CA GLU A 332 30.46 -6.72 4.35
C GLU A 332 30.76 -8.11 3.74
N GLY A 333 32.02 -8.52 3.65
CA GLY A 333 32.43 -9.80 3.05
C GLY A 333 32.91 -9.63 1.60
N GLU A 334 32.33 -10.35 0.63
CA GLU A 334 32.78 -10.28 -0.78
C GLU A 334 31.67 -9.79 -1.71
N VAL A 335 32.02 -8.86 -2.60
CA VAL A 335 31.26 -8.57 -3.82
C VAL A 335 31.90 -9.34 -4.98
N LYS A 336 31.10 -10.12 -5.70
CA LYS A 336 31.53 -10.90 -6.87
C LYS A 336 30.68 -10.52 -8.07
N GLN A 337 31.33 -10.14 -9.16
CA GLN A 337 30.67 -9.82 -10.44
C GLN A 337 31.21 -10.74 -11.53
N TYR A 338 30.36 -11.10 -12.47
CA TYR A 338 30.63 -12.06 -13.53
C TYR A 338 30.24 -11.48 -14.89
N TYR A 339 30.89 -11.96 -15.94
CA TYR A 339 30.52 -11.70 -17.32
C TYR A 339 29.22 -12.41 -17.71
N LYS A 340 28.59 -12.02 -18.82
CA LYS A 340 27.38 -12.67 -19.35
C LYS A 340 27.60 -14.14 -19.76
N SER A 341 28.86 -14.55 -19.92
CA SER A 341 29.32 -15.94 -20.09
C SER A 341 29.29 -16.78 -18.80
N GLY A 342 29.22 -16.15 -17.62
CA GLY A 342 29.32 -16.79 -16.30
C GLY A 342 30.73 -16.83 -15.72
N VAL A 343 31.75 -16.37 -16.47
CA VAL A 343 33.13 -16.25 -15.98
C VAL A 343 33.20 -15.13 -14.93
N LEU A 344 33.90 -15.37 -13.81
CA LEU A 344 34.13 -14.37 -12.77
C LEU A 344 34.91 -13.19 -13.36
N GLN A 345 34.35 -11.98 -13.28
CA GLN A 345 34.97 -10.75 -13.78
C GLN A 345 35.82 -10.08 -12.70
N GLN A 346 35.29 -10.00 -11.48
CA GLN A 346 35.98 -9.36 -10.36
C GLN A 346 35.47 -9.86 -9.00
N VAL A 347 36.37 -9.83 -8.01
CA VAL A 347 36.05 -10.00 -6.59
C VAL A 347 36.65 -8.86 -5.78
N ALA A 348 35.82 -8.24 -4.95
CA ALA A 348 36.17 -7.14 -4.06
C ALA A 348 35.84 -7.51 -2.61
N PRO A 349 36.84 -7.64 -1.72
CA PRO A 349 36.61 -7.72 -0.29
C PRO A 349 36.08 -6.38 0.24
N MET A 350 34.96 -6.40 0.95
CA MET A 350 34.24 -5.24 1.48
C MET A 350 34.16 -5.31 3.00
N LYS A 351 34.28 -4.14 3.64
CA LYS A 351 34.10 -3.96 5.07
C LYS A 351 33.50 -2.58 5.35
N ASN A 352 32.35 -2.53 6.01
CA ASN A 352 31.59 -1.28 6.24
C ASN A 352 31.52 -0.39 4.98
N ASP A 353 31.01 -0.94 3.88
CA ASP A 353 30.83 -0.23 2.59
C ASP A 353 32.12 0.15 1.83
N LEU A 354 33.30 -0.09 2.40
CA LEU A 354 34.59 0.22 1.80
C LEU A 354 35.30 -1.05 1.32
N THR A 355 36.03 -0.99 0.20
CA THR A 355 36.93 -2.08 -0.21
C THR A 355 38.10 -2.19 0.77
N ASP A 356 38.27 -3.34 1.42
CA ASP A 356 39.32 -3.55 2.44
C ASP A 356 39.89 -4.98 2.30
N GLY A 357 41.00 -5.10 1.57
CA GLY A 357 41.61 -6.37 1.20
C GLY A 357 42.07 -6.44 -0.26
N LEU A 358 42.40 -7.65 -0.72
CA LEU A 358 42.92 -7.90 -2.06
C LEU A 358 41.81 -7.99 -3.10
N PHE A 359 41.57 -6.92 -3.84
CA PHE A 359 40.73 -6.91 -5.03
C PHE A 359 41.41 -7.70 -6.16
N LYS A 360 40.63 -8.46 -6.93
CA LYS A 360 41.11 -9.17 -8.14
C LYS A 360 40.16 -8.96 -9.30
N SER A 361 40.70 -8.82 -10.51
CA SER A 361 39.94 -8.82 -11.76
C SER A 361 40.50 -9.82 -12.77
N TYR A 362 39.62 -10.30 -13.63
CA TYR A 362 39.90 -11.35 -14.62
C TYR A 362 39.40 -10.92 -16.01
N ASP A 363 39.83 -11.61 -17.06
CA ASP A 363 39.31 -11.44 -18.42
C ASP A 363 38.11 -12.36 -18.71
N GLU A 364 37.56 -12.29 -19.92
CA GLU A 364 36.42 -13.12 -20.33
C GLU A 364 36.74 -14.62 -20.46
N ASN A 365 38.02 -15.00 -20.47
CA ASN A 365 38.51 -16.38 -20.44
C ASN A 365 38.76 -16.89 -19.01
N GLY A 366 38.69 -16.00 -18.00
CA GLY A 366 38.97 -16.31 -16.60
C GLY A 366 40.43 -16.15 -16.19
N LEU A 367 41.27 -15.58 -17.05
CA LEU A 367 42.68 -15.30 -16.74
C LEU A 367 42.76 -14.07 -15.82
N LEU A 368 43.56 -14.16 -14.76
CA LEU A 368 43.79 -13.06 -13.83
C LEU A 368 44.42 -11.88 -14.57
N LYS A 369 43.76 -10.72 -14.55
CA LYS A 369 44.27 -9.48 -15.16
C LYS A 369 45.01 -8.61 -14.18
N ALA A 370 44.47 -8.44 -12.97
CA ALA A 370 45.07 -7.59 -11.96
C ALA A 370 44.76 -8.04 -10.53
N GLU A 371 45.70 -7.75 -9.63
CA GLU A 371 45.50 -7.77 -8.18
C GLU A 371 45.77 -6.37 -7.63
N ILE A 372 44.91 -5.87 -6.74
CA ILE A 372 45.07 -4.54 -6.13
C ILE A 372 44.76 -4.65 -4.65
N MET A 373 45.74 -4.36 -3.79
CA MET A 373 45.48 -4.26 -2.36
C MET A 373 44.79 -2.93 -2.02
N TYR A 374 43.66 -3.01 -1.33
CA TYR A 374 42.94 -1.87 -0.77
C TYR A 374 42.97 -1.91 0.76
N ARG A 375 43.01 -0.75 1.39
CA ARG A 375 42.74 -0.56 2.82
C ARG A 375 41.80 0.63 3.01
N GLN A 376 40.68 0.40 3.71
CA GLN A 376 39.66 1.44 3.97
C GLN A 376 39.22 2.19 2.69
N GLY A 377 39.09 1.50 1.56
CA GLY A 377 38.69 2.07 0.27
C GLY A 377 39.82 2.68 -0.57
N PHE A 378 41.00 2.90 0.00
CA PHE A 378 42.17 3.44 -0.71
C PHE A 378 43.11 2.34 -1.19
N ARG A 379 43.75 2.52 -2.34
CA ARG A 379 44.81 1.60 -2.82
C ARG A 379 46.03 1.72 -1.90
N SER A 380 46.52 0.59 -1.39
CA SER A 380 47.58 0.55 -0.37
C SER A 380 48.40 -0.74 -0.51
N GLY A 381 49.67 -0.62 -0.86
CA GLY A 381 50.56 -1.74 -1.19
C GLY A 381 50.53 -2.11 -2.69
N ALA A 382 50.77 -3.38 -3.00
CA ALA A 382 50.99 -3.84 -4.37
C ALA A 382 49.72 -3.80 -5.25
N TYR A 383 49.87 -3.15 -6.40
CA TYR A 383 49.12 -3.36 -7.64
C TYR A 383 49.93 -4.29 -8.55
N LYS A 384 49.30 -5.32 -9.11
CA LYS A 384 49.90 -6.24 -10.09
C LYS A 384 49.02 -6.29 -11.33
N GLU A 385 49.65 -6.43 -12.49
CA GLU A 385 48.99 -6.60 -13.78
C GLU A 385 49.65 -7.73 -14.58
N TYR A 386 48.84 -8.50 -15.28
CA TYR A 386 49.24 -9.72 -15.98
C TYR A 386 48.83 -9.68 -17.46
N ASP A 387 49.62 -10.32 -18.32
CA ASP A 387 49.29 -10.51 -19.74
C ASP A 387 48.32 -11.70 -19.98
N ARG A 388 48.00 -11.94 -21.24
CA ARG A 388 47.11 -13.04 -21.67
C ARG A 388 47.73 -14.43 -21.53
N ASP A 389 49.02 -14.52 -21.26
CA ASP A 389 49.72 -15.79 -20.99
C ASP A 389 49.87 -16.02 -19.47
N GLY A 390 49.44 -15.06 -18.64
CA GLY A 390 49.53 -15.10 -17.18
C GLY A 390 50.84 -14.54 -16.61
N ASN A 391 51.71 -13.95 -17.44
CA ASN A 391 52.96 -13.35 -16.98
C ASN A 391 52.72 -12.02 -16.29
N LEU A 392 53.38 -11.77 -15.17
CA LEU A 392 53.38 -10.46 -14.51
C LEU A 392 54.08 -9.44 -15.43
N ILE A 393 53.35 -8.42 -15.89
CA ILE A 393 53.88 -7.35 -16.75
C ILE A 393 54.06 -6.01 -16.04
N THR A 394 53.26 -5.75 -14.99
CA THR A 394 53.39 -4.55 -14.15
C THR A 394 53.31 -4.93 -12.67
N LEU A 395 54.21 -4.39 -11.85
CA LEU A 395 54.10 -4.35 -10.38
C LEU A 395 54.28 -2.92 -9.93
N LEU A 396 53.32 -2.35 -9.22
CA LEU A 396 53.40 -1.02 -8.62
C LEU A 396 53.21 -1.17 -7.10
N ASP A 397 54.25 -0.86 -6.32
CA ASP A 397 54.15 -0.82 -4.86
C ASP A 397 53.79 0.60 -4.41
N ILE A 398 52.56 0.76 -3.90
CA ILE A 398 52.00 2.04 -3.46
C ILE A 398 52.18 2.17 -1.95
N LYS A 399 53.11 3.03 -1.54
CA LYS A 399 53.23 3.46 -0.15
C LYS A 399 52.52 4.81 0.02
N ASP A 400 51.81 4.97 1.12
CA ASP A 400 51.21 6.25 1.54
C ASP A 400 50.41 6.95 0.41
N SER A 401 49.38 6.27 -0.10
CA SER A 401 48.31 6.84 -0.95
C SER A 401 48.76 7.57 -2.23
N ALA A 402 49.82 7.05 -2.88
CA ALA A 402 50.38 7.44 -4.18
C ALA A 402 51.47 8.52 -4.19
N GLU A 403 51.92 8.99 -3.02
CA GLU A 403 53.08 9.91 -2.96
C GLU A 403 54.42 9.18 -3.09
N ASN A 404 54.60 7.99 -2.50
CA ASN A 404 55.89 7.31 -2.52
C ASN A 404 55.75 5.86 -3.02
N GLY A 405 56.59 5.44 -3.96
CA GLY A 405 56.43 4.09 -4.51
C GLY A 405 57.44 3.68 -5.58
N ARG A 406 57.29 2.45 -6.06
CA ARG A 406 58.07 1.92 -7.18
C ARG A 406 57.17 1.23 -8.18
N ARG A 407 57.39 1.47 -9.47
CA ARG A 407 56.76 0.72 -10.57
C ARG A 407 57.82 -0.09 -11.29
N TRP A 408 57.59 -1.38 -11.42
CA TRP A 408 58.36 -2.26 -12.29
C TRP A 408 57.49 -2.68 -13.47
N LYS A 409 58.06 -2.66 -14.68
CA LYS A 409 57.54 -3.39 -15.83
C LYS A 409 58.46 -4.56 -16.14
N PHE A 410 57.90 -5.62 -16.73
CA PHE A 410 58.64 -6.84 -17.04
C PHE A 410 58.46 -7.26 -18.49
N TYR A 411 59.48 -7.90 -19.04
CA TYR A 411 59.39 -8.66 -20.28
C TYR A 411 58.62 -9.97 -20.06
N LYS A 412 58.17 -10.61 -21.14
CA LYS A 412 57.49 -11.92 -21.07
C LYS A 412 58.32 -13.03 -20.43
N ASN A 413 59.65 -12.92 -20.45
CA ASN A 413 60.56 -13.86 -19.79
C ASN A 413 60.71 -13.63 -18.27
N GLY A 414 59.99 -12.65 -17.71
CA GLY A 414 60.04 -12.29 -16.28
C GLY A 414 61.19 -11.37 -15.87
N GLN A 415 62.11 -11.02 -16.77
CA GLN A 415 63.13 -10.00 -16.48
C GLN A 415 62.49 -8.62 -16.38
N LYS A 416 63.04 -7.76 -15.50
CA LYS A 416 62.65 -6.36 -15.46
C LYS A 416 62.96 -5.71 -16.81
N GLN A 417 62.01 -4.90 -17.29
CA GLN A 417 62.15 -4.02 -18.45
C GLN A 417 62.37 -2.57 -18.00
N GLN A 418 61.65 -2.16 -16.95
CA GLN A 418 61.69 -0.80 -16.41
C GLN A 418 61.57 -0.83 -14.87
N GLU A 419 62.32 0.00 -14.16
CA GLU A 419 62.07 0.37 -12.75
C GLU A 419 61.93 1.89 -12.66
N ASP A 420 60.77 2.36 -12.21
CA ASP A 420 60.49 3.76 -11.89
C ASP A 420 60.39 3.93 -10.38
N VAL A 421 61.01 4.97 -9.83
CA VAL A 421 60.94 5.35 -8.41
C VAL A 421 60.25 6.70 -8.29
N TYR A 422 59.23 6.76 -7.44
CA TYR A 422 58.43 7.96 -7.18
C TYR A 422 58.64 8.47 -5.76
N ALA A 423 58.77 9.79 -5.61
CA ALA A 423 58.82 10.48 -4.32
C ALA A 423 57.92 11.72 -4.36
N GLU A 424 57.04 11.85 -3.36
CA GLU A 424 55.99 12.89 -3.28
C GLU A 424 55.17 13.06 -4.59
N GLY A 425 54.92 11.96 -5.30
CA GLY A 425 54.18 11.90 -6.57
C GLY A 425 55.03 12.14 -7.83
N TYR A 426 56.27 12.63 -7.68
CA TYR A 426 57.18 12.91 -8.79
C TYR A 426 58.02 11.68 -9.15
N LEU A 427 58.18 11.40 -10.44
CA LEU A 427 59.13 10.42 -10.94
C LEU A 427 60.54 10.97 -10.71
N ILE A 428 61.32 10.36 -9.81
CA ILE A 428 62.68 10.81 -9.48
C ILE A 428 63.78 9.94 -10.09
N ILE A 429 63.48 8.68 -10.42
CA ILE A 429 64.41 7.78 -11.13
C ILE A 429 63.62 6.91 -12.10
N THR A 430 64.12 6.74 -13.33
CA THR A 430 63.73 5.65 -14.23
C THR A 430 64.95 4.87 -14.66
N ARG A 431 64.85 3.53 -14.65
CA ARG A 431 65.87 2.60 -15.13
C ARG A 431 65.27 1.71 -16.20
N MET A 432 65.96 1.54 -17.33
CA MET A 432 65.61 0.58 -18.36
C MET A 432 66.61 -0.57 -18.37
N TYR A 433 66.12 -1.77 -18.64
CA TYR A 433 66.90 -3.00 -18.70
C TYR A 433 66.62 -3.73 -20.01
N ASP A 434 67.58 -4.53 -20.48
CA ASP A 434 67.38 -5.43 -21.63
C ASP A 434 66.73 -6.77 -21.24
N GLU A 435 66.43 -7.61 -22.24
CA GLU A 435 65.81 -8.93 -22.02
C GLU A 435 66.71 -9.92 -21.26
N LEU A 436 68.01 -9.64 -21.10
CA LEU A 436 68.94 -10.42 -20.30
C LEU A 436 69.03 -9.90 -18.85
N GLY A 437 68.39 -8.78 -18.54
CA GLY A 437 68.38 -8.13 -17.23
C GLY A 437 69.53 -7.14 -17.00
N ALA A 438 70.31 -6.79 -18.02
CA ALA A 438 71.35 -5.77 -17.90
C ALA A 438 70.76 -4.36 -17.95
N LEU A 439 71.26 -3.45 -17.10
CA LEU A 439 70.85 -2.04 -17.10
C LEU A 439 71.38 -1.36 -18.38
N VAL A 440 70.49 -0.77 -19.17
CA VAL A 440 70.82 -0.08 -20.44
C VAL A 440 70.62 1.43 -20.41
N ASP A 441 69.80 1.95 -19.48
CA ASP A 441 69.57 3.39 -19.27
C ASP A 441 69.20 3.65 -17.81
N GLU A 442 69.71 4.74 -17.22
CA GLU A 442 69.27 5.26 -15.92
C GLU A 442 69.20 6.79 -16.00
N ARG A 443 68.03 7.34 -15.69
CA ARG A 443 67.77 8.78 -15.64
C ARG A 443 67.23 9.18 -14.28
N VAL A 444 67.80 10.23 -13.71
CA VAL A 444 67.44 10.81 -12.42
C VAL A 444 66.85 12.20 -12.67
N PHE A 445 65.76 12.54 -12.00
CA PHE A 445 65.04 13.79 -12.16
C PHE A 445 65.02 14.58 -10.85
N GLU A 446 65.26 15.89 -10.95
CA GLU A 446 65.11 16.83 -9.84
C GLU A 446 63.66 17.29 -9.72
N LYS A 447 63.18 17.45 -8.48
CA LYS A 447 61.78 17.71 -8.13
C LYS A 447 61.27 19.09 -8.60
N ASP A 448 62.17 20.04 -8.87
CA ASP A 448 61.87 21.48 -8.88
C ASP A 448 61.96 22.17 -10.26
N LYS A 449 61.86 21.43 -11.39
CA LYS A 449 61.77 22.03 -12.75
C LYS A 449 60.37 21.84 -13.36
N PRO A 450 59.56 22.91 -13.52
CA PRO A 450 58.15 22.81 -13.91
C PRO A 450 57.86 22.89 -15.42
N ASP A 451 58.84 22.68 -16.30
CA ASP A 451 58.61 22.59 -17.75
C ASP A 451 59.38 21.42 -18.37
N ASN A 452 58.67 20.63 -19.17
CA ASN A 452 59.12 19.33 -19.67
C ASN A 452 59.63 19.46 -21.11
N SER A 453 60.54 20.42 -21.33
CA SER A 453 61.30 20.59 -22.56
C SER A 453 62.79 20.37 -22.29
N LEU A 454 63.25 19.14 -22.56
CA LEU A 454 64.68 18.90 -22.78
C LEU A 454 65.11 19.74 -23.98
N THR A 455 66.11 20.60 -23.81
CA THR A 455 66.72 21.28 -24.96
C THR A 455 67.57 20.28 -25.75
N GLU A 456 67.72 20.47 -27.06
CA GLU A 456 68.57 19.59 -27.89
C GLU A 456 70.02 19.48 -27.35
N GLU A 457 70.48 20.51 -26.64
CA GLU A 457 71.80 20.58 -26.00
C GLU A 457 71.96 19.70 -24.73
N GLU A 458 70.86 19.29 -24.09
CA GLU A 458 70.87 18.34 -22.96
C GLU A 458 70.84 16.88 -23.43
N ILE A 459 70.27 16.62 -24.62
CA ILE A 459 70.20 15.28 -25.22
C ILE A 459 71.59 14.78 -25.66
N GLU A 460 72.46 15.66 -26.18
CA GLU A 460 73.84 15.29 -26.57
C GLU A 460 74.77 15.00 -25.38
N LYS A 461 74.54 15.60 -24.20
CA LYS A 461 75.45 15.46 -23.05
C LYS A 461 75.26 14.15 -22.26
N GLY A 462 74.21 13.38 -22.53
CA GLY A 462 73.96 12.07 -21.90
C GLY A 462 74.82 10.91 -22.43
N ILE A 463 75.55 11.07 -23.54
CA ILE A 463 76.16 9.94 -24.27
C ILE A 463 77.50 9.45 -23.66
N ASN A 464 78.17 10.23 -22.80
CA ASN A 464 79.54 9.92 -22.34
C ASN A 464 79.71 9.82 -20.81
N GLN A 465 79.24 8.71 -20.22
CA GLN A 465 79.91 8.09 -19.06
C GLN A 465 79.97 6.55 -19.19
N THR A 466 80.63 6.07 -20.24
CA THR A 466 81.11 4.68 -20.31
C THR A 466 82.27 4.46 -19.31
N ARG A 467 82.29 3.28 -18.68
CA ARG A 467 83.27 2.91 -17.64
C ARG A 467 84.73 2.95 -18.14
N PRO A 468 85.72 3.27 -17.28
CA PRO A 468 87.10 2.91 -17.55
C PRO A 468 87.31 1.38 -17.41
N SER A 469 87.93 0.78 -18.43
CA SER A 469 88.37 -0.63 -18.43
C SER A 469 89.68 -0.83 -17.63
N PRO A 470 89.97 -2.04 -17.13
CA PRO A 470 91.06 -2.27 -16.18
C PRO A 470 92.42 -2.46 -16.86
N VAL A 471 93.47 -1.81 -16.32
CA VAL A 471 94.88 -2.15 -16.57
C VAL A 471 95.67 -2.05 -15.26
N GLY A 472 96.38 -3.12 -14.91
CA GLY A 472 97.19 -3.21 -13.70
C GLY A 472 97.93 -4.55 -13.64
N SER A 473 99.05 -4.63 -14.36
CA SER A 473 99.86 -5.84 -14.52
C SER A 473 100.66 -6.23 -13.27
N LYS A 474 100.91 -7.53 -13.14
CA LYS A 474 102.23 -8.10 -12.82
C LYS A 474 102.42 -9.41 -13.57
#